data_AF-A0A835Z4C0-F1
#
_entry.id   AF-A0A835Z4C0-F1
#
_cell.length_a   1.000
_cell.length_b   1.000
_cell.length_c   1.000
_cell.angle_alpha   90.00
_cell.angle_beta   90.00
_cell.angle_gamma   90.00
#
_symmetry.space_group_name_H-M   'P 1'
#
loop_
_entity.id
_entity.type
_entity.pdbx_description
1 polymer ?
#
loop_
_entity_poly.entity_id
_entity_poly.type
_entity_poly.pdbx_seq_one_letter_code
_entity_poly.pdbx_strand_id
1 'polypeptide(L)'
;AAPRRAPVERWSPEEDDRLRRGVDMFAARNWRRISAVVGTKKAVQCMQRWKRSLRPDLKKGRWTQEEDALLIELITQGYKTWAELSNRIAGRSAKQCRERWTHHLNPAVNKDVFTPEEDWTIVSTQAAIGNRWSHIAAMLPGRTENAVKIRWKTCHR
;
A
#
# COMPACT_ATOMS: atom_id res chain seq x y z
N ALA A 1 10.80 8.85 -29.99
CA ALA A 1 10.55 7.94 -28.85
C ALA A 1 10.98 8.63 -27.57
N ALA A 2 10.11 8.72 -26.55
CA ALA A 2 10.51 9.27 -25.25
C ALA A 2 11.57 8.36 -24.61
N PRO A 3 12.60 8.90 -23.93
CA PRO A 3 13.60 8.07 -23.26
C PRO A 3 12.93 7.19 -22.21
N ARG A 4 13.21 5.89 -22.23
CA ARG A 4 12.80 4.96 -21.17
C ARG A 4 13.32 5.52 -19.85
N ARG A 5 12.42 5.81 -18.90
CA ARG A 5 12.79 6.22 -17.55
C ARG A 5 13.79 5.20 -16.98
N ALA A 6 14.91 5.69 -16.45
CA ALA A 6 15.89 4.85 -15.78
C ALA A 6 15.19 3.94 -14.74
N PRO A 7 15.62 2.68 -14.59
CA PRO A 7 14.99 1.76 -13.64
C PRO A 7 15.00 2.38 -12.24
N VAL A 8 13.86 2.32 -11.55
CA VAL A 8 13.72 2.84 -10.19
C VAL A 8 14.67 2.05 -9.29
N GLU A 9 15.77 2.69 -8.91
CA GLU A 9 16.86 2.06 -8.18
C GLU A 9 16.39 1.65 -6.77
N ARG A 10 16.25 0.33 -6.58
CA ARG A 10 15.74 -0.29 -5.35
C ARG A 10 16.71 -0.04 -4.19
N TRP A 11 16.17 0.14 -2.97
CA TRP A 11 16.99 0.27 -1.77
C TRP A 11 17.66 -1.06 -1.41
N SER A 12 18.97 -1.05 -1.15
CA SER A 12 19.69 -2.21 -0.63
C SER A 12 19.66 -2.26 0.91
N PRO A 13 19.90 -3.43 1.54
CA PRO A 13 20.04 -3.53 2.99
C PRO A 13 21.14 -2.61 3.55
N GLU A 14 22.27 -2.49 2.86
CA GLU A 14 23.39 -1.63 3.26
C GLU A 14 23.01 -0.15 3.20
N GLU A 15 22.19 0.24 2.22
CA GLU A 15 21.63 1.60 2.14
C GLU A 15 20.63 1.86 3.27
N ASP A 16 19.80 0.89 3.61
CA ASP A 16 18.88 0.99 4.75
C ASP A 16 19.65 1.13 6.07
N ASP A 17 20.77 0.41 6.24
CA ASP A 17 21.64 0.51 7.42
C ASP A 17 22.33 1.88 7.49
N ARG A 18 22.86 2.38 6.36
CA ARG A 18 23.39 3.75 6.30
C ARG A 18 22.31 4.78 6.62
N LEU A 19 21.08 4.57 6.16
CA LEU A 19 19.96 5.45 6.44
C LEU A 19 19.56 5.43 7.92
N ARG A 20 19.52 4.26 8.57
CA ARG A 20 19.30 4.13 10.03
C ARG A 20 20.37 4.90 10.79
N ARG A 21 21.65 4.65 10.51
CA ARG A 21 22.77 5.37 11.13
C ARG A 21 22.66 6.87 10.94
N GLY A 22 22.37 7.33 9.72
CA GLY A 22 22.21 8.75 9.44
C GLY A 22 21.04 9.35 10.24
N VAL A 23 19.91 8.65 10.34
CA VAL A 23 18.78 9.10 11.14
C VAL A 23 19.12 9.17 12.62
N ASP A 24 19.84 8.19 13.17
CA ASP A 24 20.27 8.19 14.57
C ASP A 24 21.21 9.37 14.84
N MET A 25 22.16 9.64 13.94
CA MET A 25 23.11 10.76 14.06
C MET A 25 22.44 12.15 13.97
N PHE A 26 21.39 12.30 13.16
CA PHE A 26 20.78 13.60 12.87
C PHE A 26 19.32 13.72 13.33
N ALA A 27 18.85 12.78 14.17
CA ALA A 27 17.50 12.68 14.72
C ALA A 27 16.37 12.83 13.69
N ALA A 28 16.56 12.36 12.45
CA ALA A 28 15.64 12.58 11.32
C ALA A 28 15.29 14.06 11.01
N ARG A 29 16.11 15.02 11.46
CA ARG A 29 15.86 16.47 11.28
C ARG A 29 16.56 17.06 10.05
N ASN A 30 17.70 16.50 9.64
CA ASN A 30 18.52 17.04 8.56
C ASN A 30 18.74 16.03 7.42
N TRP A 31 17.76 15.92 6.53
CA TRP A 31 17.78 14.96 5.42
C TRP A 31 18.90 15.18 4.40
N ARG A 32 19.47 16.38 4.30
CA ARG A 32 20.65 16.64 3.46
C ARG A 32 21.88 15.92 4.01
N ARG A 33 22.13 16.03 5.32
CA ARG A 33 23.24 15.32 5.98
C ARG A 33 23.02 13.81 6.01
N ILE A 34 21.78 13.37 6.27
CA ILE A 34 21.42 11.95 6.21
C ILE A 34 21.69 11.36 4.82
N SER A 35 21.33 12.10 3.76
CA SER A 35 21.61 11.69 2.37
C SER A 35 23.11 11.59 2.07
N ALA A 36 23.93 12.49 2.63
CA ALA A 36 25.39 12.38 2.52
C ALA A 36 25.94 11.12 3.19
N VAL A 37 25.36 10.68 4.31
CA VAL A 37 25.72 9.40 4.96
C VAL A 37 25.31 8.20 4.10
N VAL A 38 24.14 8.25 3.46
CA VAL A 38 23.69 7.18 2.55
C VAL A 38 24.54 7.11 1.28
N GLY A 39 25.01 8.27 0.78
CA GLY A 39 25.93 8.41 -0.35
C GLY A 39 25.28 8.22 -1.73
N THR A 40 24.30 7.33 -1.84
CA THR A 40 23.69 6.90 -3.11
C THR A 40 22.31 7.47 -3.37
N LYS A 41 21.61 7.97 -2.33
CA LYS A 41 20.22 8.43 -2.41
C LYS A 41 20.10 9.89 -2.02
N LYS A 42 19.24 10.65 -2.71
CA LYS A 42 18.93 12.06 -2.42
C LYS A 42 18.15 12.20 -1.10
N ALA A 43 18.21 13.39 -0.50
CA ALA A 43 17.53 13.73 0.75
C ALA A 43 16.04 13.36 0.77
N VAL A 44 15.30 13.66 -0.31
CA VAL A 44 13.88 13.34 -0.41
C VAL A 44 13.64 11.82 -0.45
N GLN A 45 14.51 11.06 -1.13
CA GLN A 45 14.40 9.60 -1.17
C GLN A 45 14.65 9.00 0.21
N CYS A 46 15.65 9.49 0.94
CA CYS A 46 15.95 9.08 2.32
C CYS A 46 14.76 9.34 3.24
N MET A 47 14.20 10.56 3.19
CA MET A 47 13.02 10.93 3.97
C MET A 47 11.82 10.02 3.67
N GLN A 48 11.54 9.77 2.39
CA GLN A 48 10.44 8.92 1.98
C GLN A 48 10.65 7.47 2.40
N ARG A 49 11.86 6.92 2.25
CA ARG A 49 12.21 5.56 2.67
C ARG A 49 12.04 5.39 4.18
N TRP A 50 12.53 6.36 4.95
CA TRP A 50 12.37 6.35 6.41
C TRP A 50 10.89 6.37 6.81
N LYS A 51 10.15 7.40 6.38
CA LYS A 51 8.75 7.62 6.74
C LYS A 51 7.81 6.49 6.32
N ARG A 52 8.13 5.75 5.25
CA ARG A 52 7.24 4.74 4.67
C ARG A 52 7.64 3.30 4.95
N SER A 53 8.86 3.02 5.44
CA SER A 53 9.36 1.64 5.49
C SER A 53 10.30 1.29 6.64
N LEU A 54 11.14 2.22 7.10
CA LEU A 54 12.20 1.91 8.09
C LEU A 54 11.94 2.43 9.50
N ARG A 55 11.03 3.40 9.67
CA ARG A 55 10.59 3.90 10.97
C ARG A 55 10.22 2.73 11.90
N PRO A 56 10.84 2.60 13.10
CA PRO A 56 10.60 1.47 14.00
C PRO A 56 9.16 1.32 14.47
N ASP A 57 8.44 2.44 14.57
CA ASP A 57 7.05 2.49 15.01
C ASP A 57 6.05 2.08 13.93
N LEU A 58 6.49 1.87 12.68
CA LEU A 58 5.63 1.37 11.61
C LEU A 58 5.30 -0.11 11.82
N LYS A 59 4.03 -0.39 12.09
CA LYS A 59 3.48 -1.74 12.19
C LYS A 59 3.37 -2.38 10.81
N LYS A 60 4.07 -3.50 10.63
CA LYS A 60 3.95 -4.40 9.47
C LYS A 60 3.12 -5.61 9.89
N GLY A 61 2.13 -5.99 9.08
CA GLY A 61 1.34 -7.20 9.32
C GLY A 61 -0.15 -6.95 9.58
N ARG A 62 -0.79 -7.94 10.21
CA ARG A 62 -2.24 -8.06 10.40
C ARG A 62 -2.83 -6.85 11.11
N TRP A 63 -4.03 -6.46 10.71
CA TRP A 63 -4.82 -5.44 11.41
C TRP A 63 -5.55 -6.09 12.58
N THR A 64 -5.55 -5.38 13.71
CA THR A 64 -6.32 -5.75 14.90
C THR A 64 -7.74 -5.21 14.79
N GLN A 65 -8.66 -5.76 15.60
CA GLN A 65 -10.05 -5.30 15.60
C GLN A 65 -10.16 -3.86 16.10
N GLU A 66 -9.31 -3.48 17.05
CA GLU A 66 -9.23 -2.13 17.61
C GLU A 66 -8.75 -1.12 16.55
N GLU A 67 -7.75 -1.49 15.74
CA GLU A 67 -7.30 -0.65 14.62
C GLU A 67 -8.38 -0.51 13.54
N ASP A 68 -9.13 -1.58 13.25
CA ASP A 68 -10.24 -1.53 12.29
C ASP A 68 -11.38 -0.65 12.80
N ALA A 69 -11.78 -0.80 14.06
CA ALA A 69 -12.81 0.01 14.71
C ALA A 69 -12.44 1.50 14.67
N LEU A 70 -11.20 1.83 15.04
CA LEU A 70 -10.71 3.20 14.99
C LEU A 70 -10.70 3.77 13.56
N LEU A 71 -10.29 2.96 12.56
CA LEU A 71 -10.31 3.40 11.16
C LEU A 71 -11.74 3.68 10.66
N ILE A 72 -12.69 2.82 11.02
CA ILE A 72 -14.12 3.02 10.69
C ILE A 72 -14.64 4.30 11.36
N GLU A 73 -14.39 4.45 12.66
CA GLU A 73 -14.84 5.60 13.45
C GLU A 73 -14.35 6.91 12.83
N LEU A 74 -13.05 7.02 12.55
CA LEU A 74 -12.48 8.22 11.97
C LEU A 74 -13.04 8.54 10.58
N ILE A 75 -13.34 7.54 9.76
CA ILE A 75 -13.98 7.78 8.45
C ILE A 75 -15.41 8.28 8.64
N THR A 76 -16.16 7.69 9.57
CA THR A 76 -17.53 8.11 9.91
C THR A 76 -17.57 9.54 10.50
N GLN A 77 -16.54 9.93 11.25
CA GLN A 77 -16.38 11.31 11.74
C GLN A 77 -16.08 12.34 10.64
N GLY A 78 -15.86 11.92 9.39
CA GLY A 78 -15.72 12.81 8.23
C GLY A 78 -14.29 13.25 7.92
N TYR A 79 -13.26 12.56 8.44
CA TYR A 79 -11.88 12.81 8.04
C TYR A 79 -11.70 12.52 6.55
N LYS A 80 -11.18 13.50 5.81
CA LYS A 80 -11.20 13.48 4.34
C LYS A 80 -9.94 12.88 3.72
N THR A 81 -8.84 12.83 4.45
CA THR A 81 -7.56 12.34 3.91
C THR A 81 -6.98 11.17 4.69
N TRP A 82 -6.39 10.21 3.96
CA TRP A 82 -5.69 9.07 4.55
C TRP A 82 -4.48 9.48 5.40
N ALA A 83 -3.88 10.64 5.11
CA ALA A 83 -2.76 11.16 5.89
C ALA A 83 -3.21 11.55 7.30
N GLU A 84 -4.32 12.29 7.42
CA GLU A 84 -4.92 12.67 8.71
C GLU A 84 -5.34 11.43 9.51
N LEU A 85 -6.01 10.47 8.85
CA LEU A 85 -6.39 9.20 9.46
C LEU A 85 -5.19 8.46 10.03
N SER A 86 -4.12 8.33 9.22
CA SER A 86 -2.93 7.59 9.65
C SER A 86 -2.17 8.24 10.80
N ASN A 87 -2.28 9.56 10.99
CA ASN A 87 -1.67 10.23 12.14
C ASN A 87 -2.37 9.87 13.46
N ARG A 88 -3.61 9.36 13.41
CA ARG A 88 -4.39 8.95 14.58
C ARG A 88 -4.33 7.45 14.86
N ILE A 89 -3.92 6.64 13.87
CA ILE A 89 -3.77 5.19 14.03
C ILE A 89 -2.29 4.87 14.21
N ALA A 90 -1.89 4.64 15.46
CA ALA A 90 -0.49 4.44 15.84
C ALA A 90 0.19 3.33 15.00
N GLY A 91 1.26 3.71 14.30
CA GLY A 91 2.10 2.82 13.52
C GLY A 91 1.52 2.38 12.17
N ARG A 92 0.34 2.85 11.77
CA ARG A 92 -0.20 2.58 10.42
C ARG A 92 0.05 3.77 9.51
N SER A 93 0.48 3.49 8.28
CA SER A 93 0.66 4.51 7.26
C SER A 93 -0.65 4.81 6.51
N ALA A 94 -0.74 5.99 5.89
CA ALA A 94 -1.86 6.38 5.04
C ALA A 94 -2.18 5.35 3.95
N LYS A 95 -1.14 4.75 3.36
CA LYS A 95 -1.29 3.68 2.37
C LYS A 95 -1.99 2.46 2.97
N GLN A 96 -1.56 2.01 4.14
CA GLN A 96 -2.16 0.86 4.82
C GLN A 96 -3.61 1.14 5.21
N CYS A 97 -3.92 2.34 5.71
CA CYS A 97 -5.29 2.72 6.07
C CYS A 97 -6.20 2.67 4.85
N ARG A 98 -5.77 3.26 3.73
CA ARG A 98 -6.50 3.20 2.46
C ARG A 98 -6.75 1.77 2.00
N GLU A 99 -5.68 0.97 1.90
CA GLU A 99 -5.77 -0.42 1.46
C GLU A 99 -6.70 -1.24 2.36
N ARG A 100 -6.64 -1.04 3.68
CA ARG A 100 -7.50 -1.73 4.63
C ARG A 100 -8.97 -1.37 4.41
N TRP A 101 -9.27 -0.09 4.26
CA TRP A 101 -10.64 0.36 3.99
C TRP A 101 -11.15 -0.19 2.65
N THR A 102 -10.42 0.06 1.56
CA THR A 102 -10.88 -0.25 0.20
C THR A 102 -11.02 -1.74 -0.07
N HIS A 103 -10.29 -2.60 0.64
CA HIS A 103 -10.33 -4.04 0.41
C HIS A 103 -11.15 -4.82 1.44
N HIS A 104 -11.41 -4.28 2.63
CA HIS A 104 -11.96 -5.08 3.73
C HIS A 104 -13.05 -4.38 4.55
N LEU A 105 -12.89 -3.10 4.91
CA LEU A 105 -13.79 -2.44 5.86
C LEU A 105 -14.91 -1.66 5.21
N ASN A 106 -14.74 -1.18 3.98
CA ASN A 106 -15.79 -0.46 3.26
C ASN A 106 -17.02 -1.38 3.10
N PRO A 107 -18.22 -0.98 3.57
CA PRO A 107 -19.45 -1.76 3.44
C PRO A 107 -19.82 -2.12 2.01
N ALA A 108 -19.38 -1.33 1.02
CA ALA A 108 -19.61 -1.61 -0.40
C ALA A 108 -18.77 -2.80 -0.92
N VAL A 109 -17.85 -3.34 -0.13
CA VAL A 109 -17.02 -4.48 -0.54
C VAL A 109 -17.76 -5.79 -0.29
N ASN A 110 -18.01 -6.53 -1.37
CA ASN A 110 -18.57 -7.86 -1.34
C ASN A 110 -17.48 -8.89 -0.96
N LYS A 111 -17.70 -9.58 0.17
CA LYS A 111 -16.80 -10.57 0.76
C LYS A 111 -17.31 -12.01 0.61
N ASP A 112 -18.45 -12.21 -0.04
CA ASP A 112 -19.06 -13.52 -0.24
C ASP A 112 -18.23 -14.38 -1.21
N VAL A 113 -18.57 -15.66 -1.31
CA VAL A 113 -17.94 -16.56 -2.28
C VAL A 113 -18.20 -16.07 -3.70
N PHE A 114 -17.21 -16.23 -4.59
CA PHE A 114 -17.40 -15.90 -6.01
C PHE A 114 -18.43 -16.82 -6.65
N THR A 115 -19.38 -16.24 -7.39
CA THR A 115 -20.36 -17.04 -8.14
C THR A 115 -19.75 -17.56 -9.45
N PRO A 116 -20.34 -18.62 -10.06
CA PRO A 116 -19.89 -19.11 -11.36
C PRO A 116 -19.93 -18.04 -12.46
N GLU A 117 -20.91 -17.13 -12.42
CA GLU A 117 -21.06 -16.03 -13.37
C GLU A 117 -19.93 -14.99 -13.20
N GLU A 118 -19.57 -14.68 -11.95
CA GLU A 118 -18.43 -13.82 -11.67
C GLU A 118 -17.12 -14.48 -12.16
N ASP A 119 -16.93 -15.77 -11.90
CA ASP A 119 -15.77 -16.52 -12.39
C ASP A 119 -15.69 -16.53 -13.92
N TRP A 120 -16.82 -16.77 -14.60
CA TRP A 120 -16.88 -16.71 -16.05
C TRP A 120 -16.49 -15.33 -16.58
N THR A 121 -16.96 -14.27 -15.94
CA THR A 121 -16.61 -12.89 -16.28
C THR A 121 -15.12 -12.64 -16.09
N ILE A 122 -14.52 -13.13 -14.99
CA ILE A 122 -13.08 -13.01 -14.74
C ILE A 122 -12.29 -13.72 -15.84
N VAL A 123 -12.65 -14.97 -16.16
CA VAL A 123 -11.92 -15.79 -17.13
C VAL A 123 -12.01 -15.23 -18.54
N SER A 124 -13.23 -14.95 -19.01
CA SER A 124 -13.46 -14.41 -20.36
C SER A 124 -12.78 -13.04 -20.55
N THR A 125 -12.89 -12.16 -19.55
CA THR A 125 -12.30 -10.82 -19.63
C THR A 125 -10.77 -10.90 -19.53
N GLN A 126 -10.21 -11.71 -18.63
CA GLN A 126 -8.76 -11.91 -18.55
C GLN A 126 -8.19 -12.43 -19.87
N ALA A 127 -8.86 -13.39 -20.52
CA ALA A 127 -8.44 -13.90 -21.82
C ALA A 127 -8.44 -12.81 -22.90
N ALA A 128 -9.42 -11.90 -22.88
CA ALA A 128 -9.55 -10.82 -23.86
C ALA A 128 -8.55 -9.66 -23.63
N ILE A 129 -8.33 -9.26 -22.37
CA ILE A 129 -7.64 -8.01 -22.04
C ILE A 129 -6.40 -8.18 -21.15
N GLY A 130 -6.08 -9.41 -20.75
CA GLY A 130 -4.99 -9.75 -19.84
C GLY A 130 -5.25 -9.34 -18.39
N ASN A 131 -4.17 -9.15 -17.64
CA ASN A 131 -4.18 -8.90 -16.18
C ASN A 131 -4.60 -7.45 -15.81
N ARG A 132 -5.69 -6.95 -16.39
CA ARG A 132 -6.29 -5.64 -16.08
C ARG A 132 -7.34 -5.79 -14.98
N TRP A 133 -6.90 -6.17 -13.78
CA TRP A 133 -7.77 -6.52 -12.66
C TRP A 133 -8.71 -5.41 -12.21
N SER A 134 -8.27 -4.15 -12.24
CA SER A 134 -9.13 -3.00 -11.96
C SER A 134 -10.29 -2.88 -12.96
N HIS A 135 -10.06 -3.18 -14.23
CA HIS A 135 -11.10 -3.19 -15.25
C HIS A 135 -12.06 -4.37 -15.04
N ILE A 136 -11.52 -5.57 -14.78
CA ILE A 136 -12.35 -6.75 -14.51
C ILE A 136 -13.22 -6.54 -13.26
N ALA A 137 -12.65 -5.99 -12.18
CA ALA A 137 -13.41 -5.68 -10.96
C ALA A 137 -14.50 -4.64 -11.18
N ALA A 138 -14.34 -3.70 -12.11
CA ALA A 138 -15.39 -2.73 -12.44
C ALA A 138 -16.63 -3.37 -13.06
N MET A 139 -16.52 -4.58 -13.61
CA MET A 139 -17.63 -5.37 -14.14
C MET A 139 -18.32 -6.24 -13.08
N LEU A 140 -17.79 -6.28 -11.85
CA LEU A 140 -18.22 -7.17 -10.77
C LEU A 140 -18.63 -6.33 -9.55
N PRO A 141 -19.95 -6.07 -9.37
CA PRO A 141 -20.43 -5.20 -8.30
C PRO A 141 -19.90 -5.59 -6.91
N GLY A 142 -19.26 -4.63 -6.24
CA GLY A 142 -18.68 -4.81 -4.91
C GLY A 142 -17.39 -5.64 -4.85
N ARG A 143 -16.94 -6.27 -5.94
CA ARG A 143 -15.64 -6.95 -5.98
C ARG A 143 -14.52 -5.94 -6.14
N THR A 144 -13.41 -6.20 -5.45
CA THR A 144 -12.22 -5.36 -5.54
C THR A 144 -11.22 -5.96 -6.52
N GLU A 145 -10.37 -5.12 -7.11
CA GLU A 145 -9.23 -5.57 -7.92
C GLU A 145 -8.41 -6.66 -7.20
N ASN A 146 -8.19 -6.47 -5.90
CA ASN A 146 -7.44 -7.43 -5.08
C ASN A 146 -8.19 -8.77 -4.95
N ALA A 147 -9.51 -8.75 -4.75
CA ALA A 147 -10.33 -9.97 -4.69
C ALA A 147 -10.29 -10.74 -6.01
N VAL A 148 -10.46 -10.07 -7.15
CA VAL A 148 -10.38 -10.67 -8.49
C VAL A 148 -9.01 -11.29 -8.74
N LYS A 149 -7.93 -10.55 -8.45
CA LYS A 149 -6.55 -11.05 -8.60
C LYS A 149 -6.29 -12.29 -7.74
N ILE A 150 -6.80 -12.32 -6.51
CA ILE A 150 -6.68 -13.48 -5.63
C ILE A 150 -7.46 -14.66 -6.21
N ARG A 151 -8.72 -14.43 -6.63
CA ARG A 151 -9.58 -15.46 -7.23
C ARG A 151 -8.92 -16.11 -8.44
N TRP A 152 -8.39 -15.30 -9.35
CA TRP A 152 -7.65 -15.79 -10.52
C TRP A 152 -6.48 -16.71 -10.11
N LYS A 153 -5.65 -16.25 -9.17
CA LYS A 153 -4.49 -17.02 -8.68
C LYS A 153 -4.86 -18.29 -7.94
N THR A 154 -6.01 -18.35 -7.29
CA THR A 154 -6.47 -19.55 -6.59
C THR A 154 -7.05 -20.58 -7.56
N CYS A 155 -7.68 -20.13 -8.65
CA CYS A 155 -8.30 -21.03 -9.63
C CYS A 155 -7.32 -21.52 -10.72
N HIS A 156 -6.23 -20.79 -10.98
CA HIS A 156 -5.31 -21.06 -12.09
C HIS A 156 -3.86 -21.22 -11.61
N ARG A 157 -3.65 -22.12 -10.64
CA ARG A 157 -2.31 -22.45 -10.13
C ARG A 157 -1.56 -23.41 -11.04
#